data_AF-A0A955GXV3-F1
#
_entry.id   AF-A0A955GXV3-F1
#
_cell.length_a   1.000
_cell.length_b   1.000
_cell.length_c   1.000
_cell.angle_alpha   90.00
_cell.angle_beta   90.00
_cell.angle_gamma   90.00
#
_symmetry.space_group_name_H-M   'P 1'
#
loop_
_entity.id
_entity.type
_entity.pdbx_description
1 polymer ?
#
loop_
_entity_poly.entity_id
_entity_poly.type
_entity_poly.pdbx_seq_one_letter_code
_entity_poly.pdbx_strand_id
1 'polypeptide(L)'
;MKVVVLFISAGLFFGIWPLLMNKSGLPGFASAALFSGIAFLFVTPIAIGSGQLQQINFSGPLMFAVLAAIVGALGLLVFNTGLSEVKTGQISGMFTTMIMVQLSVPAVYQMFLSGDLSLKRIAGIGGAFAVTYLLTS
;
A
#
# COMPACT_ATOMS: atom_id res chain seq x y z
N MET A 1 -13.50 -15.52 -8.37
CA MET A 1 -14.16 -14.85 -7.21
C MET A 1 -13.31 -14.82 -5.94
N LYS A 2 -12.76 -15.93 -5.42
CA LYS A 2 -12.00 -15.95 -4.15
C LYS A 2 -10.88 -14.91 -4.07
N VAL A 3 -10.07 -14.77 -5.12
CA VAL A 3 -8.95 -13.79 -5.18
C VAL A 3 -9.43 -12.35 -5.08
N VAL A 4 -10.51 -11.99 -5.80
CA VAL A 4 -11.08 -10.63 -5.78
C VAL A 4 -11.54 -10.24 -4.38
N VAL A 5 -12.20 -11.18 -3.67
CA VAL A 5 -12.64 -10.95 -2.29
C VAL A 5 -11.45 -10.63 -1.36
N LEU A 6 -10.33 -11.34 -1.50
CA LEU A 6 -9.12 -11.06 -0.71
C LEU A 6 -8.58 -9.64 -0.95
N PHE A 7 -8.54 -9.18 -2.21
CA PHE A 7 -8.09 -7.82 -2.53
C PHE A 7 -9.07 -6.74 -2.05
N ILE A 8 -10.38 -6.99 -2.10
CA ILE A 8 -11.39 -6.09 -1.52
C ILE A 8 -11.19 -5.99 -0.01
N SER A 9 -11.05 -7.14 0.68
CA SER A 9 -10.78 -7.16 2.11
C SER A 9 -9.49 -6.41 2.46
N ALA A 10 -8.40 -6.65 1.73
CA ALA A 10 -7.14 -5.93 1.93
C ALA A 10 -7.33 -4.42 1.76
N GLY A 11 -8.01 -3.98 0.69
CA GLY A 11 -8.32 -2.57 0.46
C GLY A 11 -9.12 -1.93 1.59
N LEU A 12 -10.11 -2.64 2.15
CA LEU A 12 -10.88 -2.17 3.30
C LEU A 12 -10.01 -2.00 4.55
N PHE A 13 -9.19 -3.00 4.89
CA PHE A 13 -8.30 -2.92 6.06
C PHE A 13 -7.25 -1.81 5.91
N PHE A 14 -6.61 -1.71 4.75
CA PHE A 14 -5.61 -0.67 4.47
C PHE A 14 -6.23 0.73 4.31
N GLY A 15 -7.52 0.84 3.95
CA GLY A 15 -8.24 2.10 3.91
C GLY A 15 -8.69 2.59 5.30
N ILE A 16 -9.09 1.68 6.18
CA ILE A 16 -9.54 2.03 7.55
C ILE A 16 -8.36 2.32 8.48
N TRP A 17 -7.29 1.51 8.40
CA TRP A 17 -6.15 1.58 9.31
C TRP A 17 -5.59 3.00 9.49
N PRO A 18 -5.34 3.79 8.44
CA PRO A 18 -4.78 5.11 8.61
C PRO A 18 -5.71 6.12 9.28
N LEU A 19 -7.03 5.98 9.10
CA LEU A 19 -8.00 6.82 9.80
C LEU A 19 -7.92 6.58 11.31
N LEU A 20 -7.69 5.33 11.72
CA LEU A 20 -7.47 4.97 13.12
C LEU A 20 -6.11 5.49 13.62
N MET A 21 -5.05 5.37 12.82
CA MET A 21 -3.71 5.83 13.22
C MET A 21 -3.63 7.35 13.36
N ASN A 22 -4.21 8.13 12.44
CA ASN A 22 -4.26 9.58 12.62
C ASN A 22 -4.98 9.96 13.92
N LYS A 23 -6.11 9.32 14.22
CA LYS A 23 -6.87 9.55 15.45
C LYS A 23 -6.12 9.14 16.73
N SER A 24 -5.14 8.25 16.63
CA SER A 24 -4.35 7.81 17.79
C SER A 24 -3.45 8.92 18.36
N GLY A 25 -3.11 9.94 17.56
CA GLY A 25 -2.19 11.00 17.95
C GLY A 25 -0.74 10.54 18.14
N LEU A 26 -0.41 9.30 17.74
CA LEU A 26 0.94 8.78 17.81
C LEU A 26 1.86 9.49 16.81
N PRO A 27 3.12 9.78 17.18
CA PRO A 27 4.10 10.35 16.26
C PRO A 27 4.44 9.35 15.16
N GLY A 28 4.77 9.84 13.96
CA GLY A 28 4.93 9.02 12.76
C GLY A 28 5.82 7.78 12.90
N PHE A 29 7.01 7.92 13.49
CA PHE A 29 7.90 6.78 13.70
C PHE A 29 7.35 5.75 14.70
N ALA A 30 6.66 6.20 15.76
CA ALA A 30 6.02 5.29 16.70
C ALA A 30 4.87 4.52 16.04
N SER A 31 4.05 5.19 15.23
CA SER A 31 2.96 4.57 14.46
C SER A 31 3.49 3.53 13.47
N ALA A 32 4.56 3.85 12.74
CA ALA A 32 5.20 2.92 11.80
C ALA A 32 5.78 1.68 12.52
N ALA A 33 6.47 1.90 13.65
CA ALA A 33 7.04 0.82 14.46
C ALA A 33 5.93 -0.08 15.04
N LEU A 34 4.86 0.50 15.59
CA LEU A 34 3.73 -0.23 16.15
C LEU A 34 3.02 -1.06 15.07
N PHE A 35 2.73 -0.46 13.91
CA PHE A 35 2.13 -1.19 12.79
C PHE A 35 2.98 -2.38 12.36
N SER A 36 4.29 -2.16 12.17
CA SER A 36 5.21 -3.21 11.71
C SER A 36 5.35 -4.33 12.74
N GLY A 37 5.44 -3.97 14.03
CA GLY A 37 5.52 -4.94 15.13
C GLY A 37 4.27 -5.80 15.24
N ILE A 38 3.09 -5.18 15.23
CA ILE A 38 1.81 -5.92 15.27
C ILE A 38 1.65 -6.80 14.02
N ALA A 39 1.93 -6.27 12.84
CA ALA A 39 1.87 -7.04 11.59
C ALA A 39 2.81 -8.26 11.65
N PHE A 40 4.04 -8.09 12.14
CA PHE A 40 4.97 -9.20 12.33
C PHE A 40 4.43 -10.26 13.31
N LEU A 41 3.89 -9.84 14.45
CA LEU A 41 3.33 -10.75 15.46
C LEU A 41 2.13 -11.55 14.95
N PHE A 42 1.29 -10.98 14.07
CA PHE A 42 0.14 -11.69 13.49
C PHE A 42 0.51 -12.54 12.28
N VAL A 43 1.36 -12.03 11.38
CA VAL A 43 1.69 -12.73 10.13
C VAL A 43 2.63 -13.91 10.37
N THR A 44 3.60 -13.77 11.27
CA THR A 44 4.62 -14.82 11.52
C THR A 44 4.03 -16.16 11.96
N PRO A 45 3.15 -16.25 12.99
CA PRO A 45 2.58 -17.55 13.39
C PRO A 45 1.72 -18.17 12.30
N ILE A 46 1.03 -17.37 11.48
CA ILE A 46 0.25 -17.86 10.34
C ILE A 46 1.18 -18.43 9.25
N ALA A 47 2.29 -17.74 8.96
CA ALA A 47 3.29 -18.21 8.01
C ALA A 47 3.97 -19.51 8.47
N ILE A 48 4.29 -19.62 9.77
CA ILE A 48 4.83 -20.85 10.37
C ILE A 48 3.79 -21.98 10.28
N GLY A 49 2.56 -21.74 10.75
CA GLY A 49 1.50 -22.74 10.82
C GLY A 49 1.02 -23.25 9.46
N SER A 50 1.18 -22.45 8.40
CA SER A 50 0.85 -22.86 7.02
C SER A 50 1.97 -23.65 6.32
N GLY A 51 3.14 -23.82 6.95
CA GLY A 51 4.29 -24.50 6.35
C GLY A 51 4.95 -23.74 5.20
N GLN A 52 4.48 -22.53 4.87
CA GLN A 52 4.97 -21.76 3.71
C GLN A 52 6.42 -21.29 3.87
N LEU A 53 6.93 -21.19 5.11
CA LEU A 53 8.34 -20.86 5.35
C LEU A 53 9.30 -21.91 4.77
N GLN A 54 8.88 -23.16 4.64
CA GLN A 54 9.68 -24.22 4.03
C GLN A 54 9.84 -24.06 2.52
N GLN A 55 8.97 -23.25 1.89
CA GLN A 55 8.99 -22.97 0.45
C GLN A 55 9.86 -21.75 0.10
N ILE A 56 10.50 -21.12 1.09
CA ILE A 56 11.38 -19.97 0.84
C ILE A 56 12.59 -20.43 0.05
N ASN A 57 12.65 -20.00 -1.21
CA ASN A 57 13.81 -20.20 -2.06
C ASN A 57 14.83 -19.08 -1.82
N PHE A 58 15.96 -19.42 -1.20
CA PHE A 58 17.06 -18.49 -0.92
C PHE A 58 17.89 -18.14 -2.16
N SER A 59 17.67 -18.81 -3.30
CA SER A 59 18.38 -18.55 -4.56
C SER A 59 17.59 -17.60 -5.47
N GLY A 60 17.83 -16.28 -5.35
CA GLY A 60 17.35 -15.25 -6.30
C GLY A 60 16.18 -14.36 -5.79
N PRO A 61 14.95 -14.89 -5.62
CA PRO A 61 13.77 -14.10 -5.24
C PRO A 61 13.91 -13.36 -3.92
N LEU A 62 14.77 -13.86 -3.02
CA LEU A 62 14.99 -13.27 -1.70
C LEU A 62 15.53 -11.84 -1.79
N MET A 63 16.40 -11.54 -2.77
CA MET A 63 16.94 -10.19 -2.93
C MET A 63 15.83 -9.19 -3.26
N PHE A 64 14.92 -9.54 -4.16
CA PHE A 64 13.76 -8.69 -4.48
C PHE A 64 12.81 -8.55 -3.30
N ALA A 65 12.61 -9.61 -2.51
CA ALA A 65 11.81 -9.55 -1.29
C ALA A 65 12.42 -8.61 -0.24
N VAL A 66 13.75 -8.67 -0.04
CA VAL A 66 14.47 -7.76 0.87
C VAL A 66 14.38 -6.32 0.37
N LEU A 67 14.60 -6.06 -0.91
CA LEU A 67 14.46 -4.72 -1.50
C LEU A 67 13.03 -4.19 -1.36
N ALA A 68 12.02 -5.02 -1.63
CA ALA A 68 10.62 -4.66 -1.43
C ALA A 68 10.31 -4.34 0.03
N ALA A 69 10.87 -5.08 0.98
CA ALA A 69 10.72 -4.81 2.41
C ALA A 69 11.35 -3.47 2.82
N ILE A 70 12.54 -3.14 2.29
CA ILE A 70 13.20 -1.84 2.54
C ILE A 70 12.36 -0.69 1.97
N VAL A 71 11.93 -0.79 0.71
CA VAL A 71 11.07 0.24 0.08
C VAL A 71 9.75 0.38 0.84
N GLY A 72 9.14 -0.73 1.25
CA GLY A 72 7.92 -0.75 2.06
C GLY A 72 8.12 -0.08 3.42
N ALA A 73 9.23 -0.35 4.10
CA ALA A 73 9.57 0.28 5.39
C ALA A 73 9.76 1.79 5.25
N LEU A 74 10.50 2.25 4.23
CA LEU A 74 10.66 3.68 3.96
C LEU A 74 9.33 4.35 3.62
N GLY A 75 8.52 3.71 2.77
CA GLY A 75 7.18 4.18 2.44
C GLY A 75 6.29 4.30 3.67
N LEU A 76 6.33 3.30 4.56
CA LEU A 76 5.58 3.30 5.81
C LEU A 76 6.03 4.43 6.75
N LEU A 77 7.33 4.70 6.86
CA LEU A 77 7.88 5.79 7.67
C LEU A 77 7.40 7.16 7.15
N VAL A 78 7.59 7.43 5.86
CA VAL A 78 7.16 8.70 5.23
C VAL A 78 5.65 8.88 5.37
N PHE A 79 4.89 7.83 5.11
CA PHE A 79 3.44 7.84 5.18
C PHE A 79 2.93 8.13 6.60
N ASN A 80 3.47 7.45 7.63
CA ASN A 80 3.03 7.68 9.01
C ASN A 80 3.45 9.05 9.54
N THR A 81 4.62 9.55 9.15
CA THR A 81 5.03 10.93 9.48
C THR A 81 4.06 11.94 8.88
N GLY A 82 3.75 11.85 7.58
CA GLY A 82 2.75 12.72 6.96
C GLY A 82 1.37 12.58 7.61
N LEU A 83 0.94 11.36 7.92
CA LEU A 83 -0.33 11.10 8.58
C LEU A 83 -0.43 11.73 9.98
N SER A 84 0.69 11.83 10.71
CA SER A 84 0.73 12.49 12.03
C SER A 84 0.64 14.02 11.96
N GLU A 85 0.93 14.61 10.79
CA GLU A 85 0.93 16.06 10.59
C GLU A 85 -0.36 16.58 9.92
N VAL A 86 -1.08 15.70 9.20
CA VAL A 86 -2.28 16.07 8.44
C VAL A 86 -3.50 16.27 9.35
N LYS A 87 -4.19 17.41 9.18
CA LYS A 87 -5.46 17.71 9.85
C LYS A 87 -6.54 16.73 9.41
N THR A 88 -7.45 16.36 10.32
CA THR A 88 -8.51 15.37 10.06
C THR A 88 -9.35 15.65 8.80
N GLY A 89 -9.61 16.92 8.48
CA GLY A 89 -10.36 17.31 7.28
C GLY A 89 -9.63 17.10 5.94
N GLN A 90 -8.30 16.95 5.96
CA GLN A 90 -7.47 16.80 4.74
C GLN A 90 -7.02 15.35 4.52
N ILE A 91 -7.31 14.46 5.47
CA ILE A 91 -6.86 13.06 5.44
C ILE A 91 -7.36 12.33 4.21
N SER A 92 -8.66 12.46 3.90
CA SER A 92 -9.24 11.82 2.73
C SER A 92 -8.52 12.23 1.45
N GLY A 93 -8.14 13.51 1.33
CA GLY A 93 -7.42 14.01 0.16
C GLY A 93 -6.02 13.40 0.01
N MET A 94 -5.29 13.31 1.12
CA MET A 94 -3.96 12.68 1.15
C MET A 94 -4.05 11.17 0.83
N PHE A 95 -5.09 10.49 1.32
CA PHE A 95 -5.34 9.08 1.01
C PHE A 95 -5.60 8.82 -0.45
N THR A 96 -6.53 9.57 -1.03
CA THR A 96 -6.88 9.39 -2.44
C THR A 96 -5.66 9.66 -3.33
N THR A 97 -4.88 10.69 -3.01
CA THR A 97 -3.63 10.99 -3.71
C THR A 97 -2.63 9.84 -3.62
N MET A 98 -2.43 9.26 -2.43
CA MET A 98 -1.54 8.10 -2.25
C MET A 98 -2.01 6.89 -3.08
N ILE A 99 -3.30 6.54 -2.99
CA ILE A 99 -3.88 5.41 -3.73
C ILE A 99 -3.69 5.61 -5.24
N MET A 100 -3.85 6.83 -5.73
CA MET A 100 -3.61 7.14 -7.15
C MET A 100 -2.18 6.86 -7.60
N VAL A 101 -1.19 7.25 -6.80
CA VAL A 101 0.21 6.93 -7.11
C VAL A 101 0.41 5.42 -7.09
N GLN A 102 -0.14 4.72 -6.09
CA GLN A 102 -0.05 3.25 -5.98
C GLN A 102 -0.75 2.51 -7.12
N LEU A 103 -1.80 3.07 -7.73
CA LEU A 103 -2.46 2.52 -8.92
C LEU A 103 -1.66 2.81 -10.20
N SER A 104 -1.05 4.00 -10.28
CA SER A 104 -0.33 4.45 -11.47
C SER A 104 0.95 3.66 -11.72
N VAL A 105 1.73 3.38 -10.66
CA VAL A 105 2.99 2.63 -10.77
C VAL A 105 2.81 1.24 -11.43
N PRO A 106 1.94 0.34 -10.94
CA PRO A 106 1.73 -0.96 -11.56
C PRO A 106 1.06 -0.86 -12.93
N ALA A 107 0.19 0.12 -13.17
CA ALA A 107 -0.41 0.34 -14.48
C ALA A 107 0.64 0.68 -15.54
N VAL A 108 1.56 1.60 -15.21
CA VAL A 108 2.70 1.98 -16.06
C VAL A 108 3.64 0.78 -16.25
N TYR A 109 3.97 0.06 -15.18
CA TYR A 109 4.79 -1.15 -15.27
C TYR A 109 4.16 -2.19 -16.22
N GLN A 110 2.85 -2.42 -16.12
CA GLN A 110 2.14 -3.34 -16.99
C GLN A 110 2.14 -2.86 -18.45
N MET A 111 2.06 -1.55 -18.71
CA MET A 111 2.19 -0.99 -20.06
C MET A 111 3.58 -1.29 -20.66
N PHE A 112 4.64 -1.15 -19.86
CA PHE A 112 5.99 -1.52 -20.30
C PHE A 112 6.12 -3.01 -20.61
N LEU A 113 5.62 -3.88 -19.73
CA LEU A 113 5.69 -5.33 -19.94
C LEU A 113 4.90 -5.80 -21.16
N SER A 114 3.71 -5.24 -21.38
CA SER A 114 2.84 -5.67 -22.49
C SER A 114 3.15 -4.96 -23.82
N GLY A 115 4.01 -3.93 -23.82
CA GLY A 115 4.25 -3.08 -25.00
C GLY A 115 2.99 -2.36 -25.50
N ASP A 116 1.92 -2.35 -24.71
CA ASP A 116 0.58 -1.87 -25.07
C ASP A 116 0.37 -0.48 -24.48
N LEU A 117 0.65 0.53 -25.31
CA LEU A 117 0.39 1.94 -25.04
C LEU A 117 -1.00 2.38 -25.54
N SER A 118 -2.00 1.49 -25.50
CA SER A 118 -3.34 1.83 -25.96
C SER A 118 -3.88 3.09 -25.28
N LEU A 119 -4.52 3.94 -26.10
CA LEU A 119 -5.17 5.17 -25.66
C LEU A 119 -6.16 4.92 -24.50
N LYS A 120 -6.75 3.72 -24.44
CA LYS A 120 -7.64 3.29 -23.35
C LYS A 120 -6.95 3.28 -21.99
N ARG A 121 -5.70 2.78 -21.88
CA ARG A 121 -4.96 2.75 -20.61
C ARG A 121 -4.54 4.14 -20.17
N ILE A 122 -4.06 4.95 -21.11
CA ILE A 122 -3.68 6.35 -20.86
C ILE A 122 -4.90 7.14 -20.39
N ALA A 123 -6.03 7.03 -21.09
CA ALA A 123 -7.28 7.67 -20.70
C ALA A 123 -7.80 7.15 -19.35
N GLY A 124 -7.65 5.86 -19.05
CA GLY A 124 -8.02 5.27 -17.76
C GLY A 124 -7.21 5.86 -16.60
N ILE A 125 -5.90 5.98 -16.76
CA ILE A 125 -5.02 6.63 -15.77
C ILE A 125 -5.42 8.11 -15.60
N GLY A 126 -5.54 8.84 -16.71
CA GLY A 126 -5.95 10.26 -16.68
C GLY A 126 -7.32 10.48 -16.04
N GLY A 127 -8.29 9.61 -16.32
CA GLY A 127 -9.62 9.64 -15.71
C GLY A 127 -9.56 9.37 -14.20
N ALA A 128 -8.72 8.44 -13.75
CA ALA A 128 -8.54 8.18 -12.33
C ALA A 128 -7.91 9.39 -11.59
N PHE A 129 -6.97 10.10 -12.23
CA PHE A 129 -6.44 11.37 -11.70
C PHE A 129 -7.53 12.45 -11.62
N ALA A 130 -8.36 12.58 -12.65
CA ALA A 130 -9.46 13.55 -12.66
C ALA A 130 -10.50 13.26 -11.56
N VAL A 131 -10.92 12.00 -11.41
CA VAL A 131 -11.84 11.59 -10.34
C VAL A 131 -11.23 11.87 -8.97
N THR A 132 -9.95 11.55 -8.79
CA THR A 132 -9.26 11.86 -7.53
C THR A 132 -9.23 13.35 -7.25
N TYR A 133 -8.84 14.17 -8.22
CA TYR A 133 -8.86 15.62 -8.08
C TYR A 133 -10.23 16.10 -7.59
N LEU A 134 -11.31 15.69 -8.26
CA LEU A 134 -12.70 16.04 -7.91
C LEU A 134 -13.15 15.55 -6.53
N LEU A 135 -12.61 14.43 -6.03
CA LEU A 135 -12.90 13.91 -4.69
C LEU A 135 -12.09 14.60 -3.59
N THR A 136 -11.03 15.32 -3.96
CA THR A 136 -10.08 15.95 -3.02
C THR A 136 -10.14 17.48 -2.99
N SER A 137 -10.74 18.10 -4.01
CA SER A 137 -11.02 19.53 -4.13
C SER A 137 -12.28 19.94 -3.40
#